data_AF-D5A9Y5-F1
#
_entry.id   AF-D5A9Y5-F1
#
_cell.length_a   1.000
_cell.length_b   1.000
_cell.length_c   1.000
_cell.angle_alpha   90.00
_cell.angle_beta   90.00
_cell.angle_gamma   90.00
#
_symmetry.space_group_name_H-M   'P 1'
#
loop_
_entity.id
_entity.type
_entity.pdbx_description
1 polymer ?
#
loop_
_entity_poly.entity_id
_entity_poly.type
_entity_poly.pdbx_seq_one_letter_code
_entity_poly.pdbx_strand_id
1 'polypeptide(L)'
;MLQAFLAALLPVLGLFSDTEEFPMPSAVQNLYEVCNETFSSSAVPVPPQRAIQRLRSVLDTIKPVDVGLNEDVFENDHGYGFFGPSLWRGRHSRIVARWAAPVTYLHLYECDRFSIGIFCLPASAVIPFHNHPGMTVLSKLLFGSMYIKAYDWVDPINTETNSNPSQLRLARLEVDNVFTSPCDTSVLYPTSGGNIHSFRAVTSCAVLDVLGPPYSDIEGRNCTYYSEYPYSSLPDDGNTIPDDDDQGCAWLEEIKRPDEFIVRGAPYKGPQIEA
;
A
#
# COMPACT_ATOMS: atom_id res chain seq x y z
N MET A 1 -80.10 -12.47 -17.53
CA MET A 1 -79.71 -12.88 -18.91
C MET A 1 -78.57 -11.97 -19.31
N LEU A 2 -77.30 -12.38 -19.28
CA LEU A 2 -76.67 -13.54 -19.93
C LEU A 2 -75.51 -14.05 -19.01
N GLN A 3 -75.61 -15.26 -18.45
CA GLN A 3 -74.71 -16.42 -18.65
C GLN A 3 -73.20 -16.10 -18.48
N ALA A 4 -72.52 -16.51 -17.40
CA ALA A 4 -72.15 -17.88 -17.00
C ALA A 4 -71.22 -18.61 -18.01
N PHE A 5 -69.92 -18.62 -17.71
CA PHE A 5 -68.93 -19.65 -18.09
C PHE A 5 -67.87 -19.67 -16.97
N LEU A 6 -67.96 -20.59 -16.00
CA LEU A 6 -67.23 -21.87 -15.94
C LEU A 6 -65.71 -21.75 -16.21
N ALA A 7 -64.92 -21.80 -15.13
CA ALA A 7 -63.67 -22.56 -15.08
C ALA A 7 -63.22 -22.72 -13.61
N ALA A 8 -63.69 -23.77 -12.97
CA ALA A 8 -62.95 -24.42 -11.90
C ALA A 8 -61.74 -25.11 -12.53
N LEU A 9 -60.53 -24.88 -11.99
CA LEU A 9 -59.37 -25.79 -11.95
C LEU A 9 -58.13 -24.99 -11.53
N LEU A 10 -57.81 -25.03 -10.23
CA LEU A 10 -56.40 -25.00 -9.83
C LEU A 10 -55.72 -26.21 -10.48
N PRO A 11 -54.56 -26.02 -11.11
CA PRO A 11 -53.39 -26.60 -10.49
C PRO A 11 -52.20 -25.64 -10.46
N VAL A 12 -51.55 -25.58 -9.30
CA VAL A 12 -50.10 -25.75 -9.14
C VAL A 12 -49.27 -25.31 -10.34
N LEU A 13 -48.86 -24.04 -10.37
CA LEU A 13 -47.58 -23.63 -10.92
C LEU A 13 -47.12 -22.42 -10.09
N GLY A 14 -46.61 -22.73 -8.89
CA GLY A 14 -45.59 -21.90 -8.29
C GLY A 14 -44.38 -21.99 -9.21
N LEU A 15 -44.31 -21.08 -10.19
CA LEU A 15 -43.09 -20.82 -10.92
C LEU A 15 -42.13 -20.21 -9.90
N PHE A 16 -41.14 -21.01 -9.51
CA PHE A 16 -39.93 -20.62 -8.84
C PHE A 16 -39.43 -19.31 -9.48
N SER A 17 -39.60 -18.20 -8.76
CA SER A 17 -38.74 -17.04 -8.93
C SER A 17 -37.53 -17.29 -8.04
N ASP A 18 -36.72 -18.29 -8.40
CA ASP A 18 -35.34 -18.32 -7.98
C ASP A 18 -34.66 -17.21 -8.79
N THR A 19 -34.76 -15.98 -8.31
CA THR A 19 -33.71 -15.01 -8.61
C THR A 19 -32.46 -15.66 -8.04
N GLU A 20 -31.59 -16.18 -8.91
CA GLU A 20 -30.23 -16.49 -8.53
C GLU A 20 -29.65 -15.19 -7.95
N GLU A 21 -29.66 -15.07 -6.63
CA GLU A 21 -28.84 -14.09 -5.91
C GLU A 21 -27.41 -14.54 -6.16
N PHE A 22 -26.83 -14.06 -7.26
CA PHE A 22 -25.39 -14.11 -7.44
C PHE A 22 -24.80 -13.42 -6.20
N PRO A 23 -23.99 -14.12 -5.39
CA PRO A 23 -23.42 -13.53 -4.20
C PRO A 23 -22.65 -12.28 -4.63
N MET A 24 -22.97 -11.14 -4.01
CA MET A 24 -22.30 -9.89 -4.30
C MET A 24 -20.79 -10.09 -4.11
N PRO A 25 -19.95 -9.67 -5.08
CA PRO A 25 -18.50 -9.81 -4.95
C PRO A 25 -18.02 -9.17 -3.64
N SER A 26 -17.08 -9.83 -2.97
CA SER A 26 -16.44 -9.23 -1.79
C SER A 26 -15.75 -7.92 -2.19
N ALA A 27 -15.54 -7.00 -1.25
CA ALA A 27 -14.84 -5.75 -1.57
C ALA A 27 -13.42 -6.00 -2.13
N VAL A 28 -12.76 -7.07 -1.70
CA VAL A 28 -11.45 -7.50 -2.19
C VAL A 28 -11.53 -8.06 -3.61
N GLN A 29 -12.60 -8.80 -3.93
CA GLN A 29 -12.86 -9.25 -5.31
C GLN A 29 -13.12 -8.07 -6.24
N ASN A 30 -13.95 -7.10 -5.82
CA ASN A 30 -14.18 -5.88 -6.59
C ASN A 30 -12.89 -5.06 -6.78
N LEU A 31 -12.03 -4.98 -5.75
CA LEU A 31 -10.71 -4.36 -5.88
C LEU A 31 -9.87 -5.06 -6.95
N TYR A 32 -9.79 -6.39 -6.91
CA TYR A 32 -9.07 -7.18 -7.91
C TYR A 32 -9.56 -6.91 -9.33
N GLU A 33 -10.87 -6.94 -9.56
CA GLU A 33 -11.46 -6.69 -10.88
C GLU A 33 -11.13 -5.29 -11.41
N VAL A 34 -11.22 -4.27 -10.55
CA VAL A 34 -10.86 -2.90 -10.93
C VAL A 34 -9.36 -2.72 -11.17
N CYS A 35 -8.50 -3.40 -10.40
CA CYS A 35 -7.06 -3.46 -10.69
C CYS A 35 -6.80 -4.11 -12.05
N ASN A 36 -7.48 -5.22 -12.35
CA ASN A 36 -7.32 -5.96 -13.60
C ASN A 36 -7.65 -5.10 -14.83
N GLU A 37 -8.71 -4.30 -14.74
CA GLU A 37 -9.09 -3.34 -15.78
C GLU A 37 -8.12 -2.14 -15.85
N THR A 38 -7.73 -1.60 -14.69
CA THR A 38 -6.85 -0.42 -14.59
C THR A 38 -5.47 -0.69 -15.17
N PHE A 39 -4.89 -1.85 -14.86
CA PHE A 39 -3.58 -2.28 -15.31
C PHE A 39 -3.66 -3.26 -16.50
N SER A 40 -4.69 -3.15 -17.34
CA SER A 40 -4.95 -4.08 -18.47
C SER A 40 -3.91 -4.07 -19.58
N SER A 41 -3.24 -2.93 -19.81
CA SER A 41 -2.27 -2.77 -20.91
C SER A 41 -0.87 -2.51 -20.38
N SER A 42 0.05 -3.44 -20.65
CA SER A 42 1.48 -3.30 -20.34
C SER A 42 2.19 -2.24 -21.21
N ALA A 43 1.53 -1.72 -22.25
CA ALA A 43 2.14 -0.80 -23.21
C ALA A 43 2.19 0.66 -22.71
N VAL A 44 1.41 0.99 -21.68
CA VAL A 44 1.37 2.36 -21.12
C VAL A 44 2.07 2.36 -19.76
N PRO A 45 3.10 3.20 -19.54
CA PRO A 45 3.84 3.22 -18.27
C PRO A 45 2.97 3.61 -17.06
N VAL A 46 1.92 4.42 -17.28
CA VAL A 46 1.01 4.91 -16.24
C VAL A 46 -0.44 4.77 -16.73
N PRO A 47 -1.36 4.15 -15.96
CA PRO A 47 -2.76 4.04 -16.35
C PRO A 47 -3.44 5.41 -16.54
N PRO A 48 -4.49 5.50 -17.38
CA PRO A 48 -5.24 6.74 -17.55
C PRO A 48 -5.81 7.28 -16.23
N GLN A 49 -5.81 8.60 -16.05
CA GLN A 49 -6.23 9.24 -14.79
C GLN A 49 -7.63 8.81 -14.32
N ARG A 50 -8.58 8.61 -15.24
CA ARG A 50 -9.93 8.11 -14.93
C ARG A 50 -9.92 6.71 -14.30
N ALA A 51 -8.99 5.85 -14.70
CA ALA A 51 -8.86 4.50 -14.17
C ALA A 51 -8.23 4.54 -12.77
N ILE A 52 -7.20 5.35 -12.58
CA ILE A 52 -6.61 5.63 -11.26
C ILE A 52 -7.64 6.19 -10.29
N GLN A 53 -8.45 7.16 -10.73
CA GLN A 53 -9.54 7.72 -9.90
C GLN A 53 -10.57 6.67 -9.51
N ARG A 54 -10.98 5.80 -10.44
CA ARG A 54 -11.90 4.70 -10.14
C ARG A 54 -11.30 3.72 -9.12
N LEU A 55 -10.05 3.32 -9.30
CA LEU A 55 -9.36 2.43 -8.37
C LEU A 55 -9.21 3.07 -6.98
N ARG A 56 -8.85 4.36 -6.93
CA ARG A 56 -8.80 5.15 -5.70
C ARG A 56 -10.15 5.15 -4.99
N SER A 57 -11.24 5.42 -5.71
CA SER A 57 -12.59 5.41 -5.13
C SER A 57 -12.98 4.04 -4.57
N VAL A 58 -12.53 2.94 -5.18
CA VAL A 58 -12.73 1.59 -4.60
C VAL A 58 -11.93 1.43 -3.31
N LEU A 59 -10.63 1.78 -3.31
CA LEU A 59 -9.77 1.70 -2.12
C LEU A 59 -10.30 2.55 -0.95
N ASP A 60 -10.84 3.73 -1.24
CA ASP A 60 -11.43 4.63 -0.22
C ASP A 60 -12.63 3.99 0.51
N THR A 61 -13.29 3.00 -0.11
CA THR A 61 -14.41 2.27 0.52
C THR A 61 -13.99 1.08 1.37
N ILE A 62 -12.75 0.61 1.24
CA ILE A 62 -12.27 -0.61 1.92
C ILE A 62 -12.01 -0.34 3.40
N LYS A 63 -12.56 -1.22 4.23
CA LYS A 63 -12.38 -1.25 5.69
C LYS A 63 -11.49 -2.43 6.11
N PRO A 64 -10.91 -2.39 7.32
CA PRO A 64 -10.09 -3.51 7.81
C PRO A 64 -10.80 -4.86 7.78
N VAL A 65 -12.09 -4.90 8.13
CA VAL A 65 -12.89 -6.14 8.14
C VAL A 65 -13.05 -6.77 6.75
N ASP A 66 -13.05 -5.95 5.70
CA ASP A 66 -13.21 -6.40 4.32
C ASP A 66 -11.99 -7.23 3.86
N VAL A 67 -10.82 -6.95 4.44
CA VAL A 67 -9.55 -7.66 4.21
C VAL A 67 -9.20 -8.59 5.38
N GLY A 68 -10.17 -8.95 6.22
CA GLY A 68 -9.98 -9.91 7.32
C GLY A 68 -9.09 -9.42 8.47
N LEU A 69 -8.92 -8.10 8.62
CA LEU A 69 -8.25 -7.48 9.76
C LEU A 69 -9.27 -7.04 10.81
N ASN A 70 -8.87 -7.10 12.09
CA ASN A 70 -9.69 -6.67 13.21
C ASN A 70 -8.95 -5.60 14.03
N GLU A 71 -9.44 -4.36 14.00
CA GLU A 71 -8.86 -3.18 14.66
C GLU A 71 -8.71 -3.36 16.18
N ASP A 72 -9.70 -3.98 16.84
CA ASP A 72 -9.75 -4.15 18.31
C ASP A 72 -8.60 -4.99 18.88
N VAL A 73 -7.99 -5.84 18.02
CA VAL A 73 -6.85 -6.68 18.38
C VAL A 73 -5.55 -5.86 18.41
N PHE A 74 -5.49 -4.73 17.69
CA PHE A 74 -4.29 -3.89 17.59
C PHE A 74 -4.25 -2.75 18.62
N GLU A 75 -5.41 -2.30 19.14
CA GLU A 75 -5.48 -1.24 20.17
C GLU A 75 -5.18 -1.75 21.59
N ASN A 76 -5.63 -2.96 21.92
CA ASN A 76 -5.39 -3.59 23.24
C ASN A 76 -3.98 -4.15 23.40
N ASP A 77 -3.17 -4.01 22.36
CA ASP A 77 -1.84 -4.53 22.32
C ASP A 77 -0.88 -3.51 22.95
N HIS A 78 -0.59 -3.69 24.25
CA HIS A 78 0.45 -2.97 24.98
C HIS A 78 1.89 -3.25 24.45
N GLY A 79 2.05 -3.46 23.14
CA GLY A 79 3.31 -3.75 22.45
C GLY A 79 3.62 -5.24 22.26
N TYR A 80 2.62 -6.14 22.25
CA TYR A 80 2.78 -7.59 22.07
C TYR A 80 2.49 -8.11 20.64
N GLY A 81 2.21 -7.22 19.69
CA GLY A 81 1.77 -7.52 18.34
C GLY A 81 0.47 -8.32 18.29
N PHE A 82 -0.08 -8.43 17.08
CA PHE A 82 -1.18 -9.32 16.68
C PHE A 82 -0.99 -10.82 17.03
N PHE A 83 0.09 -11.23 17.69
CA PHE A 83 0.54 -12.63 17.81
C PHE A 83 0.58 -13.19 19.25
N GLY A 84 -0.53 -13.13 19.99
CA GLY A 84 -0.77 -14.01 21.16
C GLY A 84 -2.00 -13.60 21.99
N PRO A 85 -2.95 -14.52 22.30
CA PRO A 85 -2.67 -15.56 23.30
C PRO A 85 -3.51 -16.86 23.12
N SER A 86 -3.00 -17.89 22.44
CA SER A 86 -3.60 -19.25 22.58
C SER A 86 -2.74 -20.46 22.21
N LEU A 87 -1.54 -20.31 21.60
CA LEU A 87 -0.80 -21.48 21.11
C LEU A 87 0.54 -21.81 21.78
N TRP A 88 1.06 -21.00 22.71
CA TRP A 88 2.28 -21.34 23.45
C TRP A 88 2.21 -20.95 24.91
N ARG A 89 1.50 -21.74 25.72
CA ARG A 89 1.69 -21.74 27.19
C ARG A 89 2.92 -22.59 27.54
N GLY A 90 4.08 -22.17 27.03
CA GLY A 90 5.38 -22.66 27.46
C GLY A 90 5.89 -21.79 28.60
N ARG A 91 5.96 -22.34 29.82
CA ARG A 91 6.70 -21.73 30.93
C ARG A 91 8.13 -21.45 30.43
N HIS A 92 8.58 -20.20 30.62
CA HIS A 92 9.90 -19.66 30.28
C HIS A 92 9.99 -19.00 28.89
N SER A 93 9.46 -17.78 28.75
CA SER A 93 10.09 -16.81 27.84
C SER A 93 10.32 -15.50 28.59
N ARG A 94 11.60 -15.17 28.70
CA ARG A 94 12.12 -13.95 29.31
C ARG A 94 11.62 -12.77 28.48
N ILE A 95 11.24 -11.70 29.17
CA ILE A 95 11.10 -10.31 28.69
C ILE A 95 11.76 -10.16 27.32
N VAL A 96 10.99 -10.34 26.24
CA VAL A 96 11.45 -9.99 24.90
C VAL A 96 11.47 -8.48 24.95
N ALA A 97 12.67 -7.92 25.02
CA ALA A 97 12.88 -6.50 25.10
C ALA A 97 12.11 -5.80 23.96
N ARG A 98 11.73 -4.55 24.21
CA ARG A 98 10.97 -3.60 23.37
C ARG A 98 11.52 -3.37 21.94
N TRP A 99 12.39 -4.24 21.44
CA TRP A 99 12.86 -4.31 20.07
C TRP A 99 11.64 -4.59 19.19
N ALA A 100 11.31 -3.59 18.37
CA ALA A 100 10.11 -3.50 17.55
C ALA A 100 9.78 -4.85 16.91
N ALA A 101 8.56 -5.33 17.11
CA ALA A 101 8.06 -6.48 16.38
C ALA A 101 8.22 -6.21 14.86
N PRO A 102 8.60 -7.22 14.06
CA PRO A 102 8.85 -7.04 12.64
C PRO A 102 7.58 -6.60 11.91
N VAL A 103 7.75 -5.87 10.80
CA VAL A 103 6.64 -5.55 9.90
C VAL A 103 6.11 -6.87 9.31
N THR A 104 4.80 -7.05 9.30
CA THR A 104 4.18 -8.23 8.69
C THR A 104 3.64 -7.86 7.32
N TYR A 105 3.91 -8.68 6.30
CA TYR A 105 3.35 -8.54 4.96
C TYR A 105 2.33 -9.64 4.70
N LEU A 106 1.11 -9.24 4.34
CA LEU A 106 0.04 -10.13 3.89
C LEU A 106 -0.06 -9.99 2.37
N HIS A 107 0.27 -11.06 1.67
CA HIS A 107 0.13 -11.14 0.23
C HIS A 107 -1.31 -11.52 -0.13
N LEU A 108 -1.99 -10.70 -0.94
CA LEU A 108 -3.34 -10.97 -1.40
C LEU A 108 -3.34 -11.52 -2.83
N TYR A 109 -2.60 -10.86 -3.73
CA TYR A 109 -2.53 -11.25 -5.14
C TYR A 109 -1.32 -10.63 -5.83
N GLU A 110 -0.79 -11.29 -6.86
CA GLU A 110 0.24 -10.75 -7.75
C GLU A 110 0.17 -11.38 -9.14
N CYS A 111 0.39 -10.55 -10.15
CA CYS A 111 0.71 -10.93 -11.52
C CYS A 111 1.68 -9.90 -12.12
N ASP A 112 2.12 -10.11 -13.36
CA ASP A 112 3.09 -9.23 -14.02
C ASP A 112 2.65 -7.75 -14.13
N ARG A 113 1.34 -7.49 -14.03
CA ARG A 113 0.74 -6.15 -14.23
C ARG A 113 0.48 -5.40 -12.95
N PHE A 114 0.18 -6.10 -11.85
CA PHE A 114 -0.05 -5.49 -10.54
C PHE A 114 0.06 -6.50 -9.39
N SER A 115 0.27 -5.98 -8.19
CA SER A 115 0.17 -6.74 -6.94
C SER A 115 -0.70 -6.01 -5.92
N ILE A 116 -1.27 -6.78 -4.99
CA ILE A 116 -2.07 -6.30 -3.87
C ILE A 116 -1.48 -6.91 -2.60
N GLY A 117 -1.10 -6.07 -1.66
CA GLY A 117 -0.52 -6.50 -0.39
C GLY A 117 -0.85 -5.57 0.75
N ILE A 118 -0.75 -6.08 1.98
CA ILE A 118 -0.96 -5.29 3.20
C ILE A 118 0.29 -5.36 4.06
N PHE A 119 0.80 -4.20 4.46
CA PHE A 119 1.79 -4.09 5.51
C PHE A 119 1.09 -3.81 6.85
N CYS A 120 1.31 -4.68 7.84
CA CYS A 120 0.91 -4.44 9.23
C CYS A 120 2.16 -4.02 10.03
N LEU A 121 2.15 -2.79 10.51
CA LEU A 121 3.26 -2.18 11.24
C LEU A 121 2.90 -2.06 12.72
N PRO A 122 3.66 -2.70 13.63
CA PRO A 122 3.59 -2.40 15.06
C PRO A 122 3.95 -0.94 15.32
N ALA A 123 3.46 -0.37 16.42
CA ALA A 123 3.82 1.00 16.81
C ALA A 123 5.35 1.20 16.83
N SER A 124 5.81 2.33 16.29
CA SER A 124 7.23 2.68 16.08
C SER A 124 7.99 1.88 15.02
N ALA A 125 7.38 0.89 14.36
CA ALA A 125 8.01 0.21 13.22
C ALA A 125 8.19 1.18 12.04
N VAL A 126 9.25 0.98 11.26
CA VAL A 126 9.64 1.83 10.14
C VAL A 126 9.82 0.98 8.89
N ILE A 127 9.20 1.40 7.78
CA ILE A 127 9.64 1.03 6.44
C ILE A 127 10.56 2.17 5.98
N PRO A 128 11.87 1.93 5.82
CA PRO A 128 12.84 2.98 5.52
C PRO A 128 12.57 3.61 4.15
N PHE A 129 13.22 4.74 3.86
CA PHE A 129 13.09 5.37 2.56
C PHE A 129 13.42 4.39 1.44
N HIS A 130 12.50 4.27 0.50
CA HIS A 130 12.64 3.41 -0.67
C HIS A 130 11.90 4.00 -1.87
N ASN A 131 12.33 3.64 -3.09
CA ASN A 131 11.70 4.08 -4.34
C ASN A 131 10.77 3.03 -4.96
N HIS A 132 10.01 3.48 -5.96
CA HIS A 132 9.09 2.66 -6.76
C HIS A 132 9.35 2.88 -8.26
N PRO A 133 10.45 2.36 -8.82
CA PRO A 133 10.94 2.74 -10.16
C PRO A 133 9.98 2.30 -11.27
N GLY A 134 9.43 3.27 -11.99
CA GLY A 134 8.51 3.00 -13.10
C GLY A 134 7.12 2.54 -12.67
N MET A 135 6.76 2.71 -11.39
CA MET A 135 5.52 2.18 -10.81
C MET A 135 4.53 3.31 -10.48
N THR A 136 3.24 2.98 -10.57
CA THR A 136 2.16 3.74 -9.92
C THR A 136 1.70 2.93 -8.72
N VAL A 137 1.66 3.56 -7.54
CA VAL A 137 1.25 2.88 -6.30
C VAL A 137 0.11 3.64 -5.65
N LEU A 138 -0.93 2.90 -5.27
CA LEU A 138 -2.04 3.43 -4.49
C LEU A 138 -1.97 2.81 -3.09
N SER A 139 -1.99 3.66 -2.07
CA SER A 139 -1.80 3.26 -0.68
C SER A 139 -2.96 3.76 0.19
N LYS A 140 -3.60 2.85 0.92
CA LYS A 140 -4.71 3.16 1.83
C LYS A 140 -4.35 2.75 3.25
N LEU A 141 -4.26 3.72 4.15
CA LEU A 141 -4.18 3.47 5.59
C LEU A 141 -5.54 2.94 6.06
N LEU A 142 -5.58 1.65 6.42
CA LEU A 142 -6.79 0.95 6.80
C LEU A 142 -7.21 1.33 8.23
N PHE A 143 -6.26 1.37 9.17
CA PHE A 143 -6.46 1.82 10.56
C PHE A 143 -5.16 2.37 11.16
N GLY A 144 -5.27 3.03 12.30
CA GLY A 144 -4.14 3.57 13.05
C GLY A 144 -3.61 4.90 12.50
N SER A 145 -2.41 5.27 12.93
CA SER A 145 -1.74 6.52 12.58
C SER A 145 -0.31 6.25 12.10
N MET A 146 0.10 6.95 11.05
CA MET A 146 1.39 6.79 10.40
C MET A 146 1.98 8.14 10.04
N TYR A 147 3.25 8.35 10.39
CA TYR A 147 4.05 9.42 9.85
C TYR A 147 4.60 8.99 8.50
N ILE A 148 4.36 9.82 7.48
CA ILE A 148 4.81 9.61 6.11
C ILE A 148 5.69 10.79 5.74
N LYS A 149 6.89 10.47 5.24
CA LYS A 149 7.77 11.45 4.60
C LYS A 149 8.08 10.97 3.19
N ALA A 150 7.89 11.83 2.19
CA ALA A 150 8.00 11.46 0.78
C ALA A 150 8.63 12.57 -0.05
N TYR A 151 9.31 12.14 -1.11
CA TYR A 151 10.15 12.96 -1.98
C TYR A 151 9.98 12.55 -3.44
N ASP A 152 10.19 13.52 -4.33
CA ASP A 152 10.46 13.31 -5.74
C ASP A 152 11.82 13.90 -6.13
N TRP A 153 12.47 13.33 -7.15
CA TRP A 153 13.75 13.85 -7.61
C TRP A 153 13.60 15.24 -8.25
N VAL A 154 14.52 16.17 -7.95
CA VAL A 154 14.52 17.51 -8.57
C VAL A 154 14.89 17.42 -10.06
N ASP A 155 15.90 16.62 -10.39
CA ASP A 155 16.35 16.43 -11.77
C ASP A 155 15.89 15.09 -12.35
N PRO A 156 15.41 15.04 -13.60
CA PRO A 156 15.26 13.78 -14.32
C PRO A 156 16.65 13.13 -14.49
N ILE A 157 16.73 11.81 -14.32
CA ILE A 157 17.99 11.06 -14.38
C ILE A 157 18.72 11.37 -15.69
N ASN A 158 19.85 12.08 -15.64
CA ASN A 158 20.83 12.07 -16.71
C ASN A 158 21.43 10.66 -16.74
N THR A 159 20.94 9.81 -17.65
CA THR A 159 21.36 8.42 -17.84
C THR A 159 22.82 8.26 -18.31
N GLU A 160 23.65 9.30 -18.26
CA GLU A 160 25.02 9.31 -18.79
C GLU A 160 26.14 9.35 -17.75
N THR A 161 25.87 9.59 -16.46
CA THR A 161 26.94 9.51 -15.45
C THR A 161 27.01 8.11 -14.86
N ASN A 162 27.70 7.25 -15.60
CA ASN A 162 28.21 5.98 -15.09
C ASN A 162 29.01 6.19 -13.79
N SER A 163 28.83 5.23 -12.88
CA SER A 163 29.80 4.77 -11.88
C SER A 163 30.11 5.69 -10.70
N ASN A 164 29.15 5.89 -9.78
CA ASN A 164 29.42 5.90 -8.33
C ASN A 164 28.12 5.66 -7.52
N PRO A 165 27.97 4.53 -6.80
CA PRO A 165 26.79 4.24 -5.96
C PRO A 165 26.69 5.10 -4.69
N SER A 166 27.61 6.05 -4.48
CA SER A 166 27.71 6.93 -3.31
C SER A 166 27.46 8.40 -3.66
N GLN A 167 26.61 8.66 -4.66
CA GLN A 167 26.30 10.03 -5.07
C GLN A 167 25.00 10.49 -4.40
N LEU A 168 25.12 11.49 -3.52
CA LEU A 168 23.99 12.25 -3.00
C LEU A 168 23.21 12.86 -4.17
N ARG A 169 21.90 12.67 -4.16
CA ARG A 169 21.01 13.23 -5.18
C ARG A 169 19.95 14.11 -4.54
N LEU A 170 19.69 15.26 -5.15
CA LEU A 170 18.74 16.24 -4.65
C LEU A 170 17.30 15.79 -4.90
N ALA A 171 16.48 15.86 -3.86
CA ALA A 171 15.07 15.54 -3.90
C ALA A 171 14.23 16.64 -3.24
N ARG A 172 13.03 16.85 -3.77
CA ARG A 172 12.02 17.81 -3.31
C ARG A 172 10.99 17.10 -2.47
N LEU A 173 10.67 17.67 -1.32
CA LEU A 173 9.72 17.18 -0.35
C LEU A 173 8.30 17.32 -0.89
N GLU A 174 7.56 16.22 -0.87
CA GLU A 174 6.16 16.15 -1.30
C GLU A 174 5.21 15.95 -0.12
N VAL A 175 5.65 15.15 0.86
CA VAL A 175 4.85 14.83 2.06
C VAL A 175 5.76 14.86 3.28
N ASP A 176 5.32 15.54 4.34
CA ASP A 176 5.91 15.47 5.68
C ASP A 176 4.79 15.66 6.70
N ASN A 177 4.05 14.59 7.00
CA ASN A 177 2.89 14.69 7.87
C ASN A 177 2.52 13.37 8.55
N VAL A 178 1.70 13.47 9.60
CA VAL A 178 1.03 12.32 10.24
C VAL A 178 -0.37 12.16 9.66
N PHE A 179 -0.65 10.98 9.15
CA PHE A 179 -1.98 10.57 8.68
C PHE A 179 -2.60 9.65 9.70
N THR A 180 -3.91 9.80 9.94
CA THR A 180 -4.69 8.97 10.86
C THR A 180 -5.95 8.50 10.15
N SER A 181 -6.23 7.20 10.22
CA SER A 181 -7.48 6.64 9.67
C SER A 181 -8.70 7.16 10.43
N PRO A 182 -9.82 7.49 9.76
CA PRO A 182 -10.02 7.42 8.31
C PRO A 182 -9.32 8.55 7.56
N CYS A 183 -8.59 8.20 6.49
CA CYS A 183 -8.01 9.14 5.54
C CYS A 183 -8.17 8.60 4.11
N ASP A 184 -8.07 9.50 3.13
CA ASP A 184 -8.11 9.15 1.71
C ASP A 184 -6.91 8.30 1.30
N THR A 185 -7.09 7.52 0.24
CA THR A 185 -6.02 6.80 -0.47
C THR A 185 -5.05 7.78 -1.12
N SER A 186 -3.75 7.61 -0.88
CA SER A 186 -2.68 8.34 -1.58
C SER A 186 -2.31 7.64 -2.87
N VAL A 187 -1.78 8.40 -3.83
CA VAL A 187 -1.28 7.88 -5.10
C VAL A 187 0.08 8.49 -5.38
N LEU A 188 1.06 7.64 -5.69
CA LEU A 188 2.33 8.06 -6.28
C LEU A 188 2.45 7.54 -7.71
N TYR A 189 3.27 8.23 -8.48
CA TYR A 189 3.57 7.96 -9.88
C TYR A 189 5.09 7.74 -10.05
N PRO A 190 5.57 7.32 -11.23
CA PRO A 190 6.99 7.05 -11.44
C PRO A 190 7.95 8.21 -11.12
N THR A 191 7.48 9.46 -11.24
CA THR A 191 8.30 10.66 -11.05
C THR A 191 7.56 11.79 -10.32
N SER A 192 6.41 11.50 -9.68
CA SER A 192 5.64 12.50 -8.96
C SER A 192 4.77 11.89 -7.85
N GLY A 193 4.38 12.70 -6.87
CA GLY A 193 3.52 12.27 -5.76
C GLY A 193 4.29 11.55 -4.65
N GLY A 194 5.61 11.71 -4.58
CA GLY A 194 6.44 11.12 -3.54
C GLY A 194 6.89 9.69 -3.86
N ASN A 195 7.54 9.49 -5.01
CA ASN A 195 8.02 8.16 -5.44
C ASN A 195 9.00 7.54 -4.44
N ILE A 196 9.80 8.37 -3.74
CA ILE A 196 10.64 7.92 -2.63
C ILE A 196 9.95 8.25 -1.33
N HIS A 197 9.61 7.26 -0.52
CA HIS A 197 8.94 7.52 0.76
C HIS A 197 9.39 6.59 1.88
N SER A 198 9.16 7.03 3.10
CA SER A 198 9.30 6.24 4.31
C SER A 198 8.00 6.26 5.11
N PHE A 199 7.71 5.14 5.77
CA PHE A 199 6.58 5.01 6.67
C PHE A 199 7.09 4.77 8.08
N ARG A 200 6.56 5.50 9.05
CA ARG A 200 6.80 5.28 10.48
C ARG A 200 5.47 5.19 11.21
N ALA A 201 5.17 4.01 11.75
CA ALA A 201 3.97 3.77 12.53
C ALA A 201 3.99 4.62 13.81
N VAL A 202 2.99 5.49 13.99
CA VAL A 202 2.79 6.26 15.23
C VAL A 202 2.04 5.41 16.24
N THR A 203 0.97 4.76 15.78
CA THR A 203 0.30 3.64 16.47
C THR A 203 0.46 2.38 15.64
N SER A 204 0.05 1.22 16.16
CA SER A 204 -0.06 0.03 15.32
C SER A 204 -1.04 0.31 14.18
N CYS A 205 -0.64 0.04 12.94
CA CYS A 205 -1.40 0.40 11.76
C CYS A 205 -1.29 -0.64 10.64
N ALA A 206 -2.19 -0.57 9.68
CA ALA A 206 -2.12 -1.38 8.47
C ALA A 206 -2.32 -0.51 7.22
N VAL A 207 -1.47 -0.73 6.21
CA VAL A 207 -1.54 -0.04 4.91
C VAL A 207 -1.76 -1.09 3.84
N LEU A 208 -2.83 -0.91 3.05
CA LEU A 208 -3.12 -1.67 1.84
C LEU A 208 -2.49 -0.97 0.65
N ASP A 209 -1.58 -1.66 -0.03
CA ASP A 209 -0.91 -1.17 -1.22
C ASP A 209 -1.35 -1.94 -2.47
N VAL A 210 -1.57 -1.21 -3.55
CA VAL A 210 -1.70 -1.73 -4.91
C VAL A 210 -0.56 -1.16 -5.75
N LEU A 211 0.33 -2.04 -6.23
CA LEU A 211 1.51 -1.67 -7.03
C LEU A 211 1.26 -2.06 -8.48
N GLY A 212 1.43 -1.12 -9.42
CA GLY A 212 1.32 -1.37 -10.84
C GLY A 212 2.45 -0.74 -11.65
N PRO A 213 3.34 -1.54 -12.27
CA PRO A 213 3.56 -2.99 -12.05
C PRO A 213 4.22 -3.29 -10.68
N PRO A 214 4.36 -4.57 -10.28
CA PRO A 214 5.19 -4.94 -9.13
C PRO A 214 6.68 -4.72 -9.40
N TYR A 215 7.47 -4.78 -8.32
CA TYR A 215 8.93 -4.86 -8.40
C TYR A 215 9.37 -6.10 -9.22
N SER A 216 10.50 -6.00 -9.91
CA SER A 216 11.06 -7.10 -10.70
C SER A 216 12.55 -6.88 -10.93
N ASP A 217 13.37 -7.76 -10.38
CA ASP A 217 14.83 -7.71 -10.56
C ASP A 217 15.23 -7.90 -12.03
N ILE A 218 14.50 -8.78 -12.74
CA ILE A 218 14.76 -9.13 -14.15
C ILE A 218 14.46 -7.93 -15.06
N GLU A 219 13.41 -7.17 -14.74
CA GLU A 219 13.00 -5.99 -15.52
C GLU A 219 13.60 -4.69 -14.98
N GLY A 220 14.56 -4.78 -14.05
CA GLY A 220 15.32 -3.65 -13.51
C GLY A 220 14.53 -2.76 -12.54
N ARG A 221 13.35 -3.18 -12.10
CA ARG A 221 12.54 -2.49 -11.09
C ARG A 221 12.86 -3.00 -9.69
N ASN A 222 14.10 -2.79 -9.26
CA ASN A 222 14.54 -3.15 -7.91
C ASN A 222 14.08 -2.09 -6.90
N CYS A 223 13.75 -2.51 -5.68
CA CYS A 223 13.55 -1.58 -4.57
C CYS A 223 14.91 -1.08 -4.07
N THR A 224 15.19 0.21 -4.23
CA THR A 224 16.40 0.86 -3.72
C THR A 224 16.08 1.61 -2.44
N TYR A 225 16.96 1.53 -1.43
CA TYR A 225 16.80 2.22 -0.15
C TYR A 225 17.67 3.47 -0.06
N TYR A 226 17.24 4.45 0.74
CA TYR A 226 17.94 5.73 0.86
C TYR A 226 18.15 6.19 2.31
N SER A 227 19.23 6.93 2.53
CA SER A 227 19.41 7.78 3.71
C SER A 227 19.16 9.24 3.35
N GLU A 228 18.47 9.96 4.24
CA GLU A 228 18.17 11.38 4.09
C GLU A 228 19.21 12.23 4.81
N TYR A 229 19.66 13.30 4.15
CA TYR A 229 20.50 14.34 4.71
C TYR A 229 19.87 15.71 4.47
N PRO A 230 19.88 16.62 5.47
CA PRO A 230 19.40 17.98 5.30
C PRO A 230 20.10 18.69 4.13
N TYR A 231 19.38 19.54 3.38
CA TYR A 231 19.94 20.30 2.26
C TYR A 231 21.20 21.09 2.66
N SER A 232 21.20 21.68 3.86
CA SER A 232 22.32 22.45 4.44
C SER A 232 23.57 21.63 4.79
N SER A 233 23.55 20.31 4.61
CA SER A 233 24.65 19.42 5.00
C SER A 233 25.82 19.43 4.02
N LEU A 234 25.64 19.94 2.79
CA LEU A 234 26.70 20.05 1.80
C LEU A 234 27.20 21.50 1.67
N PRO A 235 28.52 21.73 1.60
CA PRO A 235 29.07 23.06 1.37
C PRO A 235 28.65 23.54 -0.03
N ASP A 236 28.09 24.75 -0.07
CA ASP A 236 27.68 25.45 -1.29
C ASP A 236 28.86 25.55 -2.27
N ASP A 237 28.75 24.95 -3.45
CA ASP A 237 29.80 24.98 -4.48
C ASP A 237 29.82 26.32 -5.24
N GLY A 238 29.23 27.37 -4.67
CA GLY A 238 29.26 28.76 -5.14
C GLY A 238 28.52 29.03 -6.45
N ASN A 239 27.85 28.02 -7.02
CA ASN A 239 27.12 28.11 -8.28
C ASN A 239 25.59 27.96 -8.12
N THR A 240 25.10 27.78 -6.90
CA THR A 240 23.65 27.63 -6.64
C THR A 240 23.10 28.98 -6.19
N ILE A 241 22.30 29.62 -7.05
CA ILE A 241 21.50 30.76 -6.62
C ILE A 241 20.50 30.21 -5.59
N PRO A 242 20.44 30.75 -4.36
CA PRO A 242 19.37 30.39 -3.44
C PRO A 242 18.07 30.95 -4.01
N ASP A 243 17.30 30.10 -4.68
CA ASP A 243 15.90 30.41 -4.92
C ASP A 243 15.18 30.34 -3.56
N ASP A 244 14.18 31.19 -3.36
CA ASP A 244 13.29 31.17 -2.17
C ASP A 244 12.54 29.81 -1.97
N ASP A 245 12.82 28.81 -2.81
CA ASP A 245 12.28 27.45 -2.89
C ASP A 245 13.13 26.40 -2.14
N ASP A 246 14.21 26.81 -1.46
CA ASP A 246 15.13 25.94 -0.71
C ASP A 246 14.49 25.21 0.49
N GLN A 247 13.29 25.63 0.94
CA GLN A 247 12.68 25.18 2.18
C GLN A 247 12.08 23.77 2.15
N GLY A 248 12.15 23.09 1.00
CA GLY A 248 11.62 21.74 0.81
C GLY A 248 12.59 20.73 0.21
N CYS A 249 13.89 21.03 0.11
CA CYS A 249 14.85 20.09 -0.50
C CYS A 249 15.60 19.25 0.53
N ALA A 250 16.03 18.04 0.13
CA ALA A 250 16.91 17.17 0.89
C ALA A 250 17.85 16.40 -0.05
N TRP A 251 19.00 15.96 0.47
CA TRP A 251 19.89 15.06 -0.24
C TRP A 251 19.60 13.62 0.15
N LEU A 252 19.45 12.74 -0.84
CA LEU A 252 19.25 11.30 -0.62
C LEU A 252 20.47 10.52 -1.14
N GLU A 253 20.96 9.60 -0.32
CA GLU A 253 22.06 8.69 -0.67
C GLU A 253 21.53 7.26 -0.73
N GLU A 254 21.85 6.52 -1.80
CA GLU A 254 21.53 5.10 -1.87
C GLU A 254 22.27 4.31 -0.78
N ILE A 255 21.53 3.46 -0.07
CA ILE A 255 22.07 2.56 0.94
C ILE A 255 21.64 1.12 0.67
N LYS A 256 22.37 0.18 1.28
CA LYS A 256 21.87 -1.19 1.41
C LYS A 256 20.62 -1.18 2.30
N ARG A 257 19.72 -2.13 2.07
CA ARG A 257 18.60 -2.39 2.96
C ARG A 257 19.13 -2.52 4.41
N PRO A 258 18.62 -1.73 5.37
CA PRO A 258 19.04 -1.81 6.77
C PRO A 258 18.82 -3.22 7.35
N ASP A 259 19.78 -3.75 8.11
CA ASP A 259 19.72 -5.10 8.67
C ASP A 259 18.60 -5.25 9.72
N GLU A 260 18.27 -4.16 10.41
CA GLU A 260 17.17 -4.05 11.35
C GLU A 260 15.79 -4.02 10.70
N PHE A 261 15.71 -3.72 9.39
CA PHE A 261 14.44 -3.71 8.67
C PHE A 261 14.04 -5.13 8.28
N ILE A 262 13.22 -5.74 9.14
CA ILE A 262 12.73 -7.11 8.98
C ILE A 262 11.25 -7.10 8.60
N VAL A 263 10.95 -7.62 7.41
CA VAL A 263 9.59 -7.92 6.96
C VAL A 263 9.35 -9.43 7.02
N ARG A 264 8.24 -9.86 7.62
CA ARG A 264 7.83 -11.26 7.67
C ARG A 264 6.54 -11.48 6.90
N GLY A 265 6.54 -12.41 5.97
CA GLY A 265 5.32 -12.87 5.31
C GLY A 265 4.42 -13.63 6.28
N ALA A 266 3.11 -13.41 6.19
CA ALA A 266 2.10 -14.23 6.85
C ALA A 266 0.94 -14.53 5.88
N PRO A 267 0.25 -15.68 6.06
CA PRO A 267 -0.85 -16.04 5.18
C PRO A 267 -2.02 -15.07 5.37
N TYR A 268 -2.55 -14.56 4.27
CA TYR A 268 -3.79 -13.80 4.24
C TYR A 268 -4.97 -14.72 4.56
N LYS A 269 -5.87 -14.26 5.45
CA LYS A 269 -7.02 -15.05 5.97
C LYS A 269 -8.37 -14.39 5.72
N GLY A 270 -8.40 -13.28 4.97
CA GLY A 270 -9.64 -12.61 4.59
C GLY A 270 -10.34 -13.30 3.41
N PRO A 271 -11.40 -12.66 2.87
CA PRO A 271 -12.11 -13.12 1.68
C PRO A 271 -11.13 -13.38 0.51
N GLN A 272 -11.28 -14.52 -0.15
CA GLN A 272 -10.39 -14.95 -1.23
C GLN A 272 -10.62 -14.15 -2.52
N ILE A 273 -9.57 -14.03 -3.33
CA ILE A 273 -9.63 -13.48 -4.69
C ILE A 273 -9.76 -14.65 -5.67
N GLU A 274 -10.79 -14.59 -6.51
CA GLU A 274 -10.98 -15.48 -7.66
C GLU A 274 -10.40 -14.79 -8.89
N ALA A 275 -9.18 -15.21 -9.27
CA ALA A 275 -8.37 -14.59 -10.32
C ALA A 275 -8.64 -15.13 -11.72
#